data_AF-A0A7Y1Y9F4-F1
#
_entry.id   AF-A0A7Y1Y9F4-F1
#
_cell.length_a   1.000
_cell.length_b   1.000
_cell.length_c   1.000
_cell.angle_alpha   90.00
_cell.angle_beta   90.00
_cell.angle_gamma   90.00
#
_symmetry.space_group_name_H-M   'P 1'
#
loop_
_entity.id
_entity.type
_entity.pdbx_description
1 polymer ?
#
loop_
_entity_poly.entity_id
_entity_poly.type
_entity_poly.pdbx_seq_one_letter_code
_entity_poly.pdbx_strand_id
1 'polypeptide(L)'
;MLVPAIAAGRAALRRLDDDDVPAKLRKVAAYQGGRLPGPLAKRLLTALDDDDWLRGKAIDELGDVDAEAAGPDGASALFLARPDGWEFELGRRVESSVQKRSESKESELDGRLAAAKEREAEAKRRWQEAKRQIKDLEKLRRREVEEVRAQLRQLRETDRVEDESHARRIAELEAARQQAEAAHREEMAAAEVMKTRLRKAEEQRADVEKRIQAGGTAWGSGDPIALARHLDALVRTVEADPALLEFTKPTSERTWKLPPGARPDGRNSVDWLERQPRPFTLIVDGYNVAFRLSGGPDATARDRLNEELSRFKLRAKTPVSVVIVYDSAINPEVQREPGPGGVWLRFTRQGLTADDEIRRLAADSADPVVVVSSDREVREGSEQFGAIAIWSEALIAWIQGR
;
A
#
# COMPACT_ATOMS: atom_id res chain seq x y z
N MET A 1 75.47 24.75 18.78
CA MET A 1 76.64 24.58 19.64
C MET A 1 77.31 25.93 19.81
N LEU A 2 78.07 26.46 18.86
CA LEU A 2 78.84 27.72 19.03
C LEU A 2 78.09 29.03 18.70
N VAL A 3 76.77 29.07 18.89
CA VAL A 3 75.96 30.26 18.53
C VAL A 3 76.31 31.47 19.41
N PRO A 4 76.46 31.32 20.74
CA PRO A 4 76.92 32.39 21.63
C PRO A 4 78.33 32.90 21.29
N ALA A 5 79.29 32.04 20.94
CA ALA A 5 80.63 32.47 20.53
C ALA A 5 80.61 33.33 19.26
N ILE A 6 79.76 32.96 18.29
CA ILE A 6 79.55 33.76 17.07
C ILE A 6 78.91 35.11 17.40
N ALA A 7 77.96 35.16 18.34
CA ALA A 7 77.30 36.39 18.75
C ALA A 7 78.28 37.33 19.47
N ALA A 8 79.08 36.80 20.40
CA ALA A 8 80.08 37.54 21.15
C ALA A 8 81.22 38.04 20.25
N GLY A 9 81.76 37.19 19.36
CA GLY A 9 82.75 37.62 18.37
C GLY A 9 82.22 38.68 17.41
N ARG A 10 80.93 38.64 17.04
CA ARG A 10 80.31 39.70 16.25
C ARG A 10 80.14 41.00 17.04
N ALA A 11 79.77 40.92 18.31
CA ALA A 11 79.65 42.08 19.19
C ALA A 11 81.02 42.76 19.35
N ALA A 12 82.08 41.97 19.54
CA ALA A 12 83.46 42.46 19.63
C ALA A 12 83.88 43.22 18.35
N LEU A 13 83.61 42.67 17.17
CA LEU A 13 83.91 43.32 15.90
C LEU A 13 83.13 44.62 15.66
N ARG A 14 81.94 44.77 16.25
CA ARG A 14 81.11 45.98 16.11
C ARG A 14 81.52 47.11 17.04
N ARG A 15 82.35 46.83 18.03
CA ARG A 15 82.92 47.85 18.95
C ARG A 15 84.27 48.39 18.47
N LEU A 16 84.82 47.83 17.39
CA LEU A 16 86.01 48.35 16.73
C LEU A 16 85.63 49.43 15.72
N ASP A 17 86.53 50.39 15.51
CA ASP A 17 86.41 51.36 14.43
C ASP A 17 86.58 50.65 13.07
N ASP A 18 85.96 51.19 12.02
CA ASP A 18 85.91 50.55 10.69
C ASP A 18 87.31 50.29 10.08
N ASP A 19 88.30 51.12 10.45
CA ASP A 19 89.69 51.00 10.03
C ASP A 19 90.46 49.89 10.78
N ASP A 20 90.00 49.54 11.99
CA ASP A 20 90.62 48.51 12.85
C ASP A 20 90.06 47.10 12.58
N VAL A 21 88.96 46.99 11.82
CA VAL A 21 88.40 45.67 11.45
C VAL A 21 89.21 45.03 10.32
N PRO A 22 89.76 43.82 10.50
CA PRO A 22 90.50 43.13 9.46
C PRO A 22 89.67 42.95 8.19
N ALA A 23 90.30 43.14 7.02
CA ALA A 23 89.62 43.09 5.72
C ALA A 23 88.82 41.79 5.48
N LYS A 24 89.27 40.66 6.05
CA LYS A 24 88.62 39.36 5.97
C LYS A 24 87.28 39.30 6.74
N LEU A 25 87.08 40.18 7.73
CA LEU A 25 85.95 40.21 8.66
C LEU A 25 85.00 41.40 8.49
N ARG A 26 85.35 42.42 7.69
CA ARG A 26 84.47 43.59 7.43
C ARG A 26 83.05 43.21 6.99
N LYS A 27 82.91 42.18 6.15
CA LYS A 27 81.59 41.67 5.71
C LYS A 27 80.78 41.02 6.84
N VAL A 28 81.47 40.50 7.86
CA VAL A 28 80.84 39.91 9.06
C VAL A 28 80.38 41.02 10.00
N ALA A 29 81.22 42.06 10.21
CA ALA A 29 80.90 43.23 11.03
C ALA A 29 79.74 44.05 10.44
N ALA A 30 79.74 44.30 9.13
CA ALA A 30 78.72 45.07 8.41
C ALA A 30 77.36 44.34 8.27
N TYR A 31 77.29 43.04 8.55
CA TYR A 31 76.03 42.29 8.42
C TYR A 31 75.04 42.63 9.55
N GLN A 32 73.88 43.18 9.20
CA GLN A 32 72.87 43.67 10.14
C GLN A 32 71.79 42.64 10.52
N GLY A 33 71.73 41.48 9.85
CA GLY A 33 70.72 40.46 10.13
C GLY A 33 70.90 39.75 11.48
N GLY A 34 69.82 39.20 12.02
CA GLY A 34 69.81 38.52 13.33
C GLY A 34 70.77 37.32 13.38
N ARG A 35 70.56 36.31 12.52
CA ARG A 35 71.44 35.13 12.40
C ARG A 35 72.43 35.29 11.25
N LEU A 36 73.70 35.00 11.49
CA LEU A 36 74.71 34.99 10.43
C LEU A 36 74.49 33.82 9.46
N PRO A 37 74.57 34.07 8.14
CA PRO A 37 74.62 33.01 7.14
C PRO A 37 75.81 32.07 7.38
N GLY A 38 75.63 30.78 7.11
CA GLY A 38 76.63 29.73 7.38
C GLY A 38 78.05 30.05 6.89
N PRO A 39 78.26 30.56 5.67
CA PRO A 39 79.59 30.91 5.17
C PRO A 39 80.26 32.04 5.98
N LEU A 40 79.51 33.05 6.42
CA LEU A 40 80.03 34.16 7.22
C LEU A 40 80.29 33.74 8.67
N ALA A 41 79.41 32.90 9.23
CA ALA A 41 79.63 32.29 10.54
C ALA A 41 80.90 31.42 10.56
N LYS A 42 81.14 30.63 9.51
CA LYS A 42 82.37 29.82 9.38
C LYS A 42 83.62 30.72 9.33
N ARG A 43 83.57 31.81 8.56
CA ARG A 43 84.68 32.78 8.48
C ARG A 43 84.98 33.44 9.83
N LEU A 44 83.95 33.80 10.58
CA LEU A 44 84.11 34.36 11.93
C LEU A 44 84.68 33.31 12.89
N LEU A 45 84.22 32.07 12.83
CA LEU A 45 84.77 30.99 13.65
C LEU A 45 86.24 30.69 13.33
N THR A 46 86.63 30.69 12.05
CA THR A 46 88.04 30.55 11.66
C THR A 46 88.88 31.71 12.17
N ALA A 47 88.37 32.95 12.09
CA ALA A 47 89.10 34.08 12.68
C ALA A 47 89.18 33.99 14.21
N LEU A 48 88.11 33.58 14.88
CA LEU A 48 88.16 33.29 16.31
C LEU A 48 89.10 32.13 16.63
N ASP A 49 89.36 31.21 15.70
CA ASP A 49 90.30 30.10 15.87
C ASP A 49 91.75 30.57 15.79
N ASP A 50 92.04 31.40 14.79
CA ASP A 50 93.39 31.88 14.44
C ASP A 50 93.84 33.12 15.26
N ASP A 51 92.92 34.02 15.62
CA ASP A 51 93.24 35.35 16.18
C ASP A 51 92.95 35.41 17.70
N ASP A 52 94.01 35.36 18.51
CA ASP A 52 93.88 35.40 19.98
C ASP A 52 93.35 36.74 20.53
N TRP A 53 93.65 37.85 19.86
CA TRP A 53 93.13 39.16 20.25
C TRP A 53 91.60 39.24 20.10
N LEU A 54 91.05 38.62 19.04
CA LEU A 54 89.62 38.61 18.76
C LEU A 54 88.90 37.67 19.72
N ARG A 55 89.54 36.55 20.07
CA ARG A 55 89.07 35.62 21.10
C ARG A 55 88.96 36.31 22.46
N GLY A 56 90.00 37.04 22.89
CA GLY A 56 89.98 37.80 24.14
C GLY A 56 88.83 38.80 24.21
N LYS A 57 88.64 39.59 23.15
CA LYS A 57 87.49 40.51 23.05
C LYS A 57 86.15 39.78 23.04
N ALA A 58 86.06 38.63 22.37
CA ALA A 58 84.84 37.83 22.38
C ALA A 58 84.54 37.24 23.77
N ILE A 59 85.54 36.93 24.58
CA ILE A 59 85.36 36.52 25.99
C ILE A 59 84.80 37.69 26.81
N ASP A 60 85.38 38.89 26.67
CA ASP A 60 84.89 40.10 27.33
C ASP A 60 83.41 40.38 27.01
N GLU A 61 83.01 40.16 25.75
CA GLU A 61 81.61 40.30 25.30
C GLU A 61 80.68 39.18 25.79
N LEU A 62 81.20 37.96 25.93
CA LEU A 62 80.42 36.81 26.39
C LEU A 62 80.06 36.96 27.88
N GLY A 63 80.93 37.62 28.66
CA GLY A 63 80.78 37.80 30.11
C GLY A 63 81.19 36.55 30.89
N ASP A 64 80.79 36.48 32.15
CA ASP A 64 81.15 35.41 33.09
C ASP A 64 80.33 34.13 32.87
N VAL A 65 80.44 33.58 31.66
CA VAL A 65 79.79 32.31 31.29
C VAL A 65 80.74 31.17 31.62
N ASP A 66 80.29 30.30 32.52
CA ASP A 66 81.03 29.11 32.92
C ASP A 66 81.26 28.15 31.74
N ALA A 67 82.52 27.80 31.47
CA ALA A 67 82.90 26.82 30.45
C ALA A 67 82.40 25.40 30.77
N GLU A 68 82.11 25.11 32.04
CA GLU A 68 81.51 23.86 32.51
C GLU A 68 80.00 23.79 32.27
N ALA A 69 79.34 24.92 31.97
CA ALA A 69 77.91 24.95 31.73
C ALA A 69 77.48 24.01 30.59
N ALA A 70 76.32 23.38 30.76
CA ALA A 70 75.74 22.52 29.73
C ALA A 70 75.12 23.38 28.60
N GLY A 71 75.22 22.89 27.37
CA GLY A 71 74.54 23.49 26.22
C GLY A 71 75.38 24.48 25.41
N PRO A 72 74.73 25.33 24.59
CA PRO A 72 75.42 26.21 23.64
C PRO A 72 76.33 27.25 24.28
N ASP A 73 75.98 27.73 25.48
CA ASP A 73 76.71 28.78 26.19
C ASP A 73 78.04 28.26 26.73
N GLY A 74 78.02 27.15 27.49
CA GLY A 74 79.27 26.54 27.95
C GLY A 74 80.13 25.94 26.83
N ALA A 75 79.54 25.43 25.74
CA ALA A 75 80.31 25.01 24.56
C ALA A 75 81.01 26.19 23.86
N SER A 76 80.38 27.37 23.90
CA SER A 76 80.93 28.61 23.34
C SER A 76 82.01 29.21 24.25
N ALA A 77 81.79 29.20 25.57
CA ALA A 77 82.77 29.61 26.56
C ALA A 77 84.00 28.69 26.53
N LEU A 78 83.82 27.37 26.41
CA LEU A 78 84.91 26.40 26.28
C LEU A 78 85.75 26.61 25.00
N PHE A 79 85.10 26.91 23.87
CA PHE A 79 85.77 27.20 22.60
C PHE A 79 86.60 28.50 22.65
N LEU A 80 86.13 29.50 23.41
CA LEU A 80 86.80 30.79 23.56
C LEU A 80 87.87 30.79 24.66
N ALA A 81 87.62 30.18 25.82
CA ALA A 81 88.57 30.19 26.94
C ALA A 81 89.76 29.23 26.75
N ARG A 82 89.60 28.14 25.98
CA ARG A 82 90.64 27.15 25.66
C ARG A 82 91.50 26.65 26.85
N PRO A 83 90.90 26.22 27.97
CA PRO A 83 91.66 25.56 29.03
C PRO A 83 92.26 24.23 28.53
N ASP A 84 93.25 23.69 29.24
CA ASP A 84 93.87 22.41 28.86
C ASP A 84 92.82 21.30 28.63
N GLY A 85 92.88 20.63 27.48
CA GLY A 85 91.92 19.57 27.11
C GLY A 85 90.58 20.02 26.54
N TRP A 86 90.39 21.32 26.24
CA TRP A 86 89.13 21.87 25.71
C TRP A 86 88.62 21.18 24.44
N GLU A 87 89.50 20.74 23.55
CA GLU A 87 89.13 20.08 22.29
C GLU A 87 88.38 18.76 22.52
N PHE A 88 88.85 17.97 23.50
CA PHE A 88 88.26 16.67 23.84
C PHE A 88 86.88 16.85 24.47
N GLU A 89 86.74 17.81 25.39
CA GLU A 89 85.47 18.11 26.04
C GLU A 89 84.46 18.73 25.05
N LEU A 90 84.90 19.63 24.17
CA LEU A 90 84.05 20.17 23.12
C LEU A 90 83.61 19.09 22.13
N GLY A 91 84.52 18.20 21.72
CA GLY A 91 84.24 17.04 20.88
C GLY A 91 83.16 16.13 21.49
N ARG A 92 83.31 15.78 22.79
CA ARG A 92 82.32 14.99 23.55
C ARG A 92 80.95 15.67 23.59
N ARG A 93 80.89 16.99 23.77
CA ARG A 93 79.63 17.76 23.77
C ARG A 93 78.99 17.80 22.39
N VAL A 94 79.78 17.87 21.31
CA VAL A 94 79.27 17.81 19.93
C VAL A 94 78.72 16.43 19.61
N GLU A 95 79.48 15.38 19.92
CA GLU A 95 79.07 13.99 19.70
C GLU A 95 77.77 13.66 20.44
N SER A 96 77.69 13.96 21.75
CA SER A 96 76.46 13.76 22.53
C SER A 96 75.27 14.58 22.01
N SER A 97 75.51 15.78 21.46
CA SER A 97 74.45 16.60 20.84
C SER A 97 73.99 16.05 19.48
N VAL A 98 74.89 15.47 18.69
CA VAL A 98 74.56 14.78 17.43
C VAL A 98 73.77 13.51 17.74
N GLN A 99 74.22 12.72 18.71
CA GLN A 99 73.58 11.50 19.15
C GLN A 99 72.16 11.74 19.68
N LYS A 100 71.96 12.72 20.56
CA LYS A 100 70.61 13.09 21.03
C LYS A 100 69.70 13.54 19.90
N ARG A 101 70.24 14.21 18.89
CA ARG A 101 69.46 14.65 17.71
C ARG A 101 69.13 13.50 16.77
N SER A 102 70.02 12.52 16.59
CA SER A 102 69.71 11.31 15.81
C SER A 102 68.66 10.47 16.51
N GLU A 103 68.81 10.22 17.82
CA GLU A 103 67.83 9.49 18.63
C GLU A 103 66.44 10.17 18.62
N SER A 104 66.41 11.51 18.74
CA SER A 104 65.15 12.26 18.65
C SER A 104 64.49 12.13 17.28
N LYS A 105 65.28 12.18 16.20
CA LYS A 105 64.78 12.02 14.83
C LYS A 105 64.30 10.59 14.56
N GLU A 106 65.03 9.60 15.06
CA GLU A 106 64.67 8.19 14.94
C GLU A 106 63.35 7.91 15.66
N SER A 107 63.20 8.40 16.90
CA SER A 107 61.93 8.32 17.64
C SER A 107 60.78 9.04 16.92
N GLU A 108 61.03 10.22 16.32
CA GLU A 108 60.02 10.94 15.53
C GLU A 108 59.60 10.16 14.28
N LEU A 109 60.57 9.54 13.59
CA LEU A 109 60.32 8.72 12.41
C LEU A 109 59.56 7.43 12.76
N ASP A 110 59.93 6.78 13.85
CA ASP A 110 59.24 5.58 14.36
C ASP A 110 57.80 5.91 14.76
N GLY A 111 57.58 7.04 15.44
CA GLY A 111 56.24 7.53 15.76
C GLY A 111 55.40 7.79 14.52
N ARG A 112 55.99 8.40 13.48
CA ARG A 112 55.31 8.61 12.18
C ARG A 112 55.00 7.31 11.47
N LEU A 113 55.91 6.35 11.51
CA LEU A 113 55.74 5.04 10.88
C LEU A 113 54.67 4.20 11.60
N ALA A 114 54.63 4.25 12.93
CA ALA A 114 53.58 3.64 13.73
C ALA A 114 52.20 4.25 13.40
N ALA A 115 52.10 5.58 13.40
CA ALA A 115 50.85 6.28 13.05
C ALA A 115 50.42 6.01 11.60
N ALA A 116 51.36 5.86 10.66
CA ALA A 116 51.05 5.50 9.28
C ALA A 116 50.50 4.06 9.19
N LYS A 117 51.12 3.10 9.88
CA LYS A 117 50.66 1.72 9.95
C LYS A 117 49.27 1.59 10.59
N GLU A 118 49.00 2.36 11.63
CA GLU A 118 47.68 2.40 12.27
C GLU A 118 46.61 2.93 11.31
N ARG A 119 46.87 4.04 10.62
CA ARG A 119 45.96 4.57 9.58
C ARG A 119 45.71 3.57 8.46
N GLU A 120 46.74 2.83 8.03
CA GLU A 120 46.58 1.78 7.02
C GLU A 120 45.71 0.62 7.54
N ALA A 121 45.91 0.20 8.80
CA ALA A 121 45.12 -0.84 9.43
C ALA A 121 43.64 -0.42 9.58
N GLU A 122 43.38 0.81 10.00
CA GLU A 122 42.03 1.38 10.06
C GLU A 122 41.37 1.48 8.69
N ALA A 123 42.10 1.96 7.68
CA ALA A 123 41.61 2.03 6.31
C ALA A 123 41.25 0.63 5.76
N LYS A 124 42.09 -0.38 6.04
CA LYS A 124 41.80 -1.78 5.70
C LYS A 124 40.55 -2.30 6.41
N ARG A 125 40.36 -2.00 7.70
CA ARG A 125 39.14 -2.38 8.45
C ARG A 125 37.90 -1.74 7.85
N ARG A 126 37.92 -0.43 7.61
CA ARG A 126 36.82 0.30 6.95
C ARG A 126 36.50 -0.26 5.56
N TRP A 127 37.52 -0.61 4.78
CA TRP A 127 37.32 -1.22 3.47
C TRP A 127 36.68 -2.61 3.57
N GLN A 128 37.10 -3.45 4.51
CA GLN A 128 36.49 -4.77 4.74
C GLN A 128 35.04 -4.65 5.22
N GLU A 129 34.74 -3.70 6.10
CA GLU A 129 33.38 -3.40 6.56
C GLU A 129 32.49 -2.92 5.41
N ALA A 130 32.95 -1.94 4.62
CA ALA A 130 32.24 -1.46 3.44
C ALA A 130 32.00 -2.59 2.42
N LYS A 131 32.99 -3.46 2.21
CA LYS A 131 32.86 -4.64 1.34
C LYS A 131 31.82 -5.62 1.85
N ARG A 132 31.74 -5.86 3.17
CA ARG A 132 30.70 -6.70 3.79
C ARG A 132 29.32 -6.07 3.61
N GLN A 133 29.19 -4.77 3.87
CA GLN A 133 27.94 -4.03 3.68
C GLN A 133 27.46 -4.11 2.23
N ILE A 134 28.34 -3.89 1.25
CA ILE A 134 27.98 -4.03 -0.18
C ILE A 134 27.48 -5.44 -0.48
N LYS A 135 28.19 -6.48 0.00
CA LYS A 135 27.79 -7.88 -0.22
C LYS A 135 26.42 -8.20 0.42
N ASP A 136 26.13 -7.65 1.59
CA ASP A 136 24.86 -7.87 2.26
C ASP A 136 23.71 -7.09 1.61
N LEU A 137 23.97 -5.87 1.12
CA LEU A 137 23.03 -5.12 0.28
C LEU A 137 22.72 -5.85 -1.05
N GLU A 138 23.74 -6.44 -1.69
CA GLU A 138 23.53 -7.25 -2.89
C GLU A 138 22.67 -8.48 -2.63
N LYS A 139 22.86 -9.15 -1.48
CA LYS A 139 22.00 -10.29 -1.08
C LYS A 139 20.56 -9.85 -0.83
N LEU A 140 20.35 -8.72 -0.15
CA LEU A 140 19.02 -8.18 0.08
C LEU A 140 18.33 -7.86 -1.25
N ARG A 141 19.02 -7.15 -2.15
CA ARG A 141 18.50 -6.83 -3.48
C ARG A 141 18.19 -8.09 -4.31
N ARG A 142 18.99 -9.15 -4.18
CA ARG A 142 18.70 -10.44 -4.85
C ARG A 142 17.42 -11.08 -4.29
N ARG A 143 17.22 -11.06 -2.97
CA ARG A 143 16.00 -11.57 -2.34
C ARG A 143 14.77 -10.78 -2.79
N GLU A 144 14.84 -9.45 -2.79
CA GLU A 144 13.75 -8.59 -3.27
C GLU A 144 13.42 -8.90 -4.74
N VAL A 145 14.42 -9.08 -5.60
CA VAL A 145 14.20 -9.46 -7.00
C VAL A 145 13.57 -10.85 -7.12
N GLU A 146 13.98 -11.80 -6.28
CA GLU A 146 13.39 -13.15 -6.25
C GLU A 146 11.93 -13.13 -5.76
N GLU A 147 11.63 -12.32 -4.74
CA GLU A 147 10.28 -12.09 -4.21
C GLU A 147 9.39 -11.44 -5.26
N VAL A 148 9.82 -10.36 -5.90
CA VAL A 148 9.07 -9.71 -6.99
C VAL A 148 8.86 -10.67 -8.16
N ARG A 149 9.86 -11.49 -8.51
CA ARG A 149 9.71 -12.53 -9.54
C ARG A 149 8.72 -13.61 -9.11
N ALA A 150 8.68 -13.98 -7.84
CA ALA A 150 7.71 -14.94 -7.32
C ALA A 150 6.29 -14.37 -7.34
N GLN A 151 6.11 -13.12 -6.92
CA GLN A 151 4.84 -12.40 -7.01
C GLN A 151 4.35 -12.30 -8.46
N LEU A 152 5.24 -11.95 -9.40
CA LEU A 152 4.88 -11.89 -10.82
C LEU A 152 4.48 -13.26 -11.37
N ARG A 153 5.13 -14.35 -10.93
CA ARG A 153 4.71 -15.71 -11.31
C ARG A 153 3.34 -16.06 -10.74
N GLN A 154 3.08 -15.70 -9.48
CA GLN A 154 1.77 -15.92 -8.85
C GLN A 154 0.67 -15.14 -9.57
N LEU A 155 0.89 -13.85 -9.86
CA LEU A 155 -0.07 -13.02 -10.61
C LEU A 155 -0.35 -13.59 -12.00
N ARG A 156 0.69 -14.04 -12.72
CA ARG A 156 0.48 -14.69 -14.03
C ARG A 156 -0.31 -15.99 -13.94
N GLU A 157 -0.14 -16.75 -12.87
CA GLU A 157 -0.90 -17.98 -12.66
C GLU A 157 -2.35 -17.68 -12.29
N THR A 158 -2.60 -16.65 -11.45
CA THR A 158 -3.96 -16.21 -11.14
C THR A 158 -4.66 -15.69 -12.37
N ASP A 159 -4.02 -14.83 -13.17
CA ASP A 159 -4.57 -14.31 -14.43
C ASP A 159 -4.91 -15.48 -15.38
N ARG A 160 -4.02 -16.48 -15.47
CA ARG A 160 -4.27 -17.66 -16.30
C ARG A 160 -5.47 -18.47 -15.81
N VAL A 161 -5.61 -18.69 -14.51
CA VAL A 161 -6.75 -19.42 -13.93
C VAL A 161 -8.05 -18.64 -14.15
N GLU A 162 -8.00 -17.31 -14.02
CA GLU A 162 -9.13 -16.43 -14.31
C GLU A 162 -9.51 -16.49 -15.80
N ASP A 163 -8.55 -16.40 -16.71
CA ASP A 163 -8.76 -16.54 -18.16
C ASP A 163 -9.38 -17.90 -18.52
N GLU A 164 -8.88 -18.99 -17.93
CA GLU A 164 -9.43 -20.33 -18.13
C GLU A 164 -10.86 -20.44 -17.57
N SER A 165 -11.15 -19.80 -16.45
CA SER A 165 -12.50 -19.72 -15.87
C SER A 165 -13.45 -18.90 -16.75
N HIS A 166 -13.00 -17.75 -17.25
CA HIS A 166 -13.76 -16.91 -18.17
C HIS A 166 -14.05 -17.64 -19.48
N ALA A 167 -13.07 -18.34 -20.05
CA ALA A 167 -13.26 -19.14 -21.26
C ALA A 167 -14.31 -20.26 -21.05
N ARG A 168 -14.26 -20.96 -19.90
CA ARG A 168 -15.30 -21.96 -19.55
C ARG A 168 -16.67 -21.32 -19.44
N ARG A 169 -16.77 -20.16 -18.78
CA ARG A 169 -18.05 -19.47 -18.60
C ARG A 169 -18.64 -19.00 -19.93
N ILE A 170 -17.79 -18.49 -20.84
CA ILE A 170 -18.22 -18.13 -22.19
C ILE A 170 -18.75 -19.36 -22.93
N ALA A 171 -18.02 -20.49 -22.89
CA ALA A 171 -18.46 -21.72 -23.52
C ALA A 171 -19.79 -22.25 -22.95
N GLU A 172 -20.00 -22.17 -21.63
CA GLU A 172 -21.27 -22.52 -20.98
C GLU A 172 -22.42 -21.62 -21.47
N LEU A 173 -22.20 -20.30 -21.55
CA LEU A 173 -23.20 -19.35 -22.02
C LEU A 173 -23.54 -19.56 -23.49
N GLU A 174 -22.54 -19.85 -24.33
CA GLU A 174 -22.76 -20.19 -25.74
C GLU A 174 -23.56 -21.48 -25.89
N ALA A 175 -23.26 -22.52 -25.11
CA ALA A 175 -24.02 -23.76 -25.11
C ALA A 175 -25.47 -23.54 -24.66
N ALA A 176 -25.69 -22.79 -23.58
CA ALA A 176 -27.03 -22.44 -23.10
C ALA A 176 -27.82 -21.63 -24.15
N ARG A 177 -27.15 -20.69 -24.82
CA ARG A 177 -27.75 -19.92 -25.92
C ARG A 177 -28.16 -20.83 -27.08
N GLN A 178 -27.30 -21.75 -27.50
CA GLN A 178 -27.64 -22.70 -28.58
C GLN A 178 -28.82 -23.60 -28.21
N GLN A 179 -28.90 -24.05 -26.95
CA GLN A 179 -30.04 -24.82 -26.45
C GLN A 179 -31.34 -23.99 -26.46
N ALA A 180 -31.29 -22.73 -26.01
CA ALA A 180 -32.43 -21.84 -26.05
C ALA A 180 -32.89 -21.54 -27.49
N GLU A 181 -31.96 -21.31 -28.41
CA GLU A 181 -32.26 -21.13 -29.84
C GLU A 181 -32.83 -22.41 -30.49
N ALA A 182 -32.42 -23.59 -30.04
CA ALA A 182 -33.01 -24.86 -30.48
C ALA A 182 -34.44 -25.03 -29.95
N ALA A 183 -34.65 -24.84 -28.64
CA ALA A 183 -35.96 -24.91 -28.02
C ALA A 183 -36.94 -23.91 -28.64
N HIS A 184 -36.51 -22.67 -28.88
CA HIS A 184 -37.34 -21.66 -29.54
C HIS A 184 -37.72 -22.08 -30.97
N ARG A 185 -36.80 -22.68 -31.74
CA ARG A 185 -37.12 -23.21 -33.08
C ARG A 185 -38.14 -24.34 -33.02
N GLU A 186 -38.04 -25.23 -32.03
CA GLU A 186 -39.02 -26.30 -31.81
C GLU A 186 -40.40 -25.75 -31.44
N GLU A 187 -40.46 -24.76 -30.55
CA GLU A 187 -41.70 -24.05 -30.19
C GLU A 187 -42.33 -23.37 -31.40
N MET A 188 -41.54 -22.67 -32.23
CA MET A 188 -42.04 -22.02 -33.44
C MET A 188 -42.57 -23.04 -34.46
N ALA A 189 -41.87 -24.16 -34.65
CA ALA A 189 -42.35 -25.25 -35.51
C ALA A 189 -43.66 -25.87 -34.97
N ALA A 190 -43.76 -26.08 -33.65
CA ALA A 190 -44.98 -26.57 -33.01
C ALA A 190 -46.15 -25.57 -33.16
N ALA A 191 -45.89 -24.26 -33.02
CA ALA A 191 -46.85 -23.20 -33.23
C ALA A 191 -47.35 -23.15 -34.68
N GLU A 192 -46.46 -23.31 -35.66
CA GLU A 192 -46.86 -23.41 -37.07
C GLU A 192 -47.75 -24.64 -37.32
N VAL A 193 -47.37 -25.81 -36.82
CA VAL A 193 -48.20 -27.02 -36.91
C VAL A 193 -49.56 -26.79 -36.27
N MET A 194 -49.63 -26.20 -35.09
CA MET A 194 -50.88 -25.87 -34.40
C MET A 194 -51.74 -24.90 -35.23
N LYS A 195 -51.13 -23.85 -35.80
CA LYS A 195 -51.82 -22.90 -36.69
C LYS A 195 -52.39 -23.59 -37.94
N THR A 196 -51.65 -24.52 -38.55
CA THR A 196 -52.20 -25.29 -39.69
C THR A 196 -53.36 -26.21 -39.29
N ARG A 197 -53.32 -26.81 -38.09
CA ARG A 197 -54.42 -27.62 -37.54
C ARG A 197 -55.66 -26.78 -37.27
N LEU A 198 -55.49 -25.61 -36.66
CA LEU A 198 -56.57 -24.65 -36.43
C LEU A 198 -57.22 -24.23 -37.74
N ARG A 199 -56.44 -23.86 -38.76
CA ARG A 199 -56.98 -23.50 -40.08
C ARG A 199 -57.79 -24.64 -40.70
N LYS A 200 -57.30 -25.88 -40.63
CA LYS A 200 -58.05 -27.06 -41.11
C LYS A 200 -59.34 -27.28 -40.32
N ALA A 201 -59.31 -27.08 -39.01
CA ALA A 201 -60.51 -27.19 -38.17
C ALA A 201 -61.54 -26.08 -38.49
N GLU A 202 -61.09 -24.86 -38.75
CA GLU A 202 -61.93 -23.74 -39.21
C GLU A 202 -62.54 -24.02 -40.59
N GLU A 203 -61.75 -24.51 -41.54
CA GLU A 203 -62.23 -24.95 -42.86
C GLU A 203 -63.30 -26.06 -42.72
N GLN A 204 -63.05 -27.07 -41.88
CA GLN A 204 -64.02 -28.14 -41.60
C GLN A 204 -65.30 -27.62 -40.93
N ARG A 205 -65.18 -26.67 -39.99
CA ARG A 205 -66.34 -26.00 -39.36
C ARG A 205 -67.16 -25.23 -40.40
N ALA A 206 -66.49 -24.46 -41.26
CA ALA A 206 -67.16 -23.72 -42.32
C ALA A 206 -67.87 -24.65 -43.32
N ASP A 207 -67.28 -25.82 -43.63
CA ASP A 207 -67.92 -26.84 -44.47
C ASP A 207 -69.13 -27.49 -43.79
N VAL A 208 -69.05 -27.77 -42.49
CA VAL A 208 -70.20 -28.26 -41.69
C VAL A 208 -71.30 -27.20 -41.63
N GLU A 209 -70.95 -25.94 -41.39
CA GLU A 209 -71.90 -24.83 -41.36
C GLU A 209 -72.58 -24.63 -42.73
N LYS A 210 -71.83 -24.71 -43.83
CA LYS A 210 -72.40 -24.73 -45.19
C LYS A 210 -73.34 -25.91 -45.40
N ARG A 211 -73.05 -27.12 -44.88
CA ARG A 211 -73.98 -28.27 -44.97
C ARG A 211 -75.24 -28.08 -44.14
N ILE A 212 -75.13 -27.45 -42.97
CA ILE A 212 -76.27 -27.08 -42.14
C ILE A 212 -77.14 -26.04 -42.86
N GLN A 213 -76.52 -25.00 -43.45
CA GLN A 213 -77.21 -23.96 -44.22
C GLN A 213 -77.80 -24.47 -45.56
N ALA A 214 -77.17 -25.46 -46.20
CA ALA A 214 -77.65 -26.09 -47.44
C ALA A 214 -78.82 -27.07 -47.22
N GLY A 215 -79.46 -27.05 -46.04
CA GLY A 215 -80.75 -27.72 -45.81
C GLY A 215 -80.68 -29.06 -45.09
N GLY A 216 -79.59 -29.37 -44.40
CA GLY A 216 -79.44 -30.59 -43.60
C GLY A 216 -79.58 -30.34 -42.10
N THR A 217 -80.75 -29.92 -41.61
CA THR A 217 -81.01 -29.93 -40.16
C THR A 217 -81.20 -31.36 -39.66
N ALA A 218 -80.18 -31.93 -39.00
CA ALA A 218 -80.32 -33.12 -38.15
C ALA A 218 -81.23 -32.88 -36.92
N TRP A 219 -81.62 -31.64 -36.66
CA TRP A 219 -82.63 -31.27 -35.67
C TRP A 219 -84.07 -31.52 -36.14
N GLY A 220 -84.28 -31.91 -37.42
CA GLY A 220 -85.59 -32.19 -38.01
C GLY A 220 -85.91 -33.66 -38.25
N SER A 221 -84.95 -34.58 -38.09
CA SER A 221 -85.21 -36.02 -38.17
C SER A 221 -85.39 -36.58 -36.77
N GLY A 222 -86.58 -37.09 -36.44
CA GLY A 222 -86.89 -37.76 -35.18
C GLY A 222 -86.17 -39.10 -34.96
N ASP A 223 -84.90 -39.20 -35.37
CA ASP A 223 -84.04 -40.36 -35.16
C ASP A 223 -83.14 -40.15 -33.92
N PRO A 224 -83.45 -40.81 -32.79
CA PRO A 224 -82.71 -40.65 -31.54
C PRO A 224 -81.24 -41.12 -31.63
N ILE A 225 -80.89 -41.99 -32.58
CA ILE A 225 -79.52 -42.53 -32.71
C ILE A 225 -78.60 -41.48 -33.37
N ALA A 226 -79.13 -40.67 -34.29
CA ALA A 226 -78.37 -39.59 -34.93
C ALA A 226 -78.05 -38.47 -33.94
N LEU A 227 -78.99 -38.13 -33.04
CA LEU A 227 -78.81 -37.14 -31.98
C LEU A 227 -77.74 -37.59 -30.97
N ALA A 228 -77.78 -38.86 -30.55
CA ALA A 228 -76.80 -39.42 -29.61
C ALA A 228 -75.36 -39.34 -30.16
N ARG A 229 -75.16 -39.67 -31.44
CA ARG A 229 -73.83 -39.56 -32.10
C ARG A 229 -73.33 -38.12 -32.20
N HIS A 230 -74.24 -37.15 -32.31
CA HIS A 230 -73.88 -35.74 -32.40
C HIS A 230 -73.48 -35.17 -31.03
N LEU A 231 -74.15 -35.61 -29.96
CA LEU A 231 -73.79 -35.25 -28.59
C LEU A 231 -72.45 -35.90 -28.16
N ASP A 232 -72.20 -37.15 -28.54
CA ASP A 232 -70.90 -37.81 -28.30
C ASP A 232 -69.73 -37.09 -29.00
N ALA A 233 -69.97 -36.53 -30.18
CA ALA A 233 -68.98 -35.73 -30.90
C ALA A 233 -68.68 -34.40 -30.18
N LEU A 234 -69.68 -33.76 -29.58
CA LEU A 234 -69.51 -32.51 -28.82
C LEU A 234 -68.77 -32.74 -27.48
N VAL A 235 -69.08 -33.82 -26.77
CA VAL A 235 -68.39 -34.17 -25.50
C VAL A 235 -66.89 -34.41 -25.75
N ARG A 236 -66.54 -35.14 -26.82
CA ARG A 236 -65.14 -35.39 -27.20
C ARG A 236 -64.36 -34.13 -27.59
N THR A 237 -65.02 -33.08 -28.05
CA THR A 237 -64.35 -31.80 -28.34
C THR A 237 -64.10 -30.93 -27.11
N VAL A 238 -64.83 -31.15 -26.01
CA VAL A 238 -64.69 -30.38 -24.76
C VAL A 238 -63.68 -31.03 -23.81
N GLU A 239 -63.48 -32.35 -23.87
CA GLU A 239 -62.49 -33.06 -23.05
C GLU A 239 -61.02 -32.85 -23.49
N ALA A 240 -60.77 -32.09 -24.56
CA ALA A 240 -59.46 -32.03 -25.21
C ALA A 240 -58.51 -30.90 -24.77
N ASP A 241 -58.86 -30.04 -23.80
CA ASP A 241 -57.92 -28.97 -23.40
C ASP A 241 -58.01 -28.54 -21.91
N PRO A 242 -57.28 -29.23 -21.01
CA PRO A 242 -57.10 -28.78 -19.62
C PRO A 242 -56.09 -27.63 -19.46
N ALA A 243 -55.46 -27.12 -20.53
CA ALA A 243 -54.42 -26.10 -20.45
C ALA A 243 -54.94 -24.65 -20.51
N LEU A 244 -56.25 -24.43 -20.70
CA LEU A 244 -56.88 -23.10 -20.73
C LEU A 244 -57.25 -22.54 -19.34
N LEU A 245 -56.81 -23.18 -18.24
CA LEU A 245 -57.22 -22.86 -16.86
C LEU A 245 -56.15 -22.25 -15.96
N GLU A 246 -55.01 -21.78 -16.45
CA GLU A 246 -53.99 -21.16 -15.60
C GLU A 246 -53.59 -19.75 -16.05
N PHE A 247 -54.13 -18.75 -15.36
CA PHE A 247 -53.44 -17.55 -14.87
C PHE A 247 -54.37 -16.84 -13.87
N THR A 248 -54.27 -17.21 -12.59
CA THR A 248 -54.92 -16.44 -11.52
C THR A 248 -53.89 -15.50 -10.88
N LYS A 249 -54.19 -14.20 -10.89
CA LYS A 249 -53.51 -13.21 -10.04
C LYS A 249 -53.66 -13.65 -8.58
N PRO A 250 -52.64 -13.48 -7.71
CA PRO A 250 -52.78 -13.78 -6.30
C PRO A 250 -53.92 -12.98 -5.65
N THR A 251 -54.75 -13.70 -4.90
CA THR A 251 -55.89 -13.25 -4.11
C THR A 251 -55.52 -12.14 -3.10
N SER A 252 -56.48 -11.24 -2.87
CA SER A 252 -56.48 -10.02 -2.05
C SER A 252 -56.12 -10.13 -0.56
N GLU A 253 -55.58 -11.25 -0.08
CA GLU A 253 -55.27 -11.47 1.34
C GLU A 253 -53.88 -10.96 1.77
N ARG A 254 -53.04 -10.53 0.82
CA ARG A 254 -51.67 -10.06 1.08
C ARG A 254 -51.56 -8.60 1.52
N THR A 255 -52.61 -7.79 1.40
CA THR A 255 -52.52 -6.33 1.58
C THR A 255 -52.50 -5.93 3.06
N TRP A 256 -51.32 -5.81 3.65
CA TRP A 256 -51.15 -5.07 4.90
C TRP A 256 -51.15 -3.56 4.61
N LYS A 257 -51.77 -2.78 5.51
CA LYS A 257 -51.76 -1.31 5.44
C LYS A 257 -51.21 -0.75 6.75
N LEU A 258 -50.38 0.29 6.66
CA LEU A 258 -49.96 1.05 7.82
C LEU A 258 -51.19 1.68 8.51
N PRO A 259 -51.25 1.69 9.85
CA PRO A 259 -52.36 2.29 10.58
C PRO A 259 -52.38 3.81 10.38
N PRO A 260 -53.57 4.45 10.46
CA PRO A 260 -53.67 5.90 10.39
C PRO A 260 -52.85 6.54 11.54
N GLY A 261 -51.79 7.27 11.18
CA GLY A 261 -50.86 7.92 12.11
C GLY A 261 -49.42 7.40 12.07
N ALA A 262 -49.19 6.20 11.51
CA ALA A 262 -47.83 5.73 11.20
C ALA A 262 -47.43 6.23 9.81
N ARG A 263 -46.61 7.28 9.75
CA ARG A 263 -46.08 7.74 8.48
C ARG A 263 -44.98 6.80 7.98
N PRO A 264 -44.92 6.45 6.67
CA PRO A 264 -43.89 5.57 6.12
C PRO A 264 -42.44 6.06 6.31
N ASP A 265 -42.26 7.36 6.57
CA ASP A 265 -40.97 8.05 6.80
C ASP A 265 -40.65 8.25 8.29
N GLY A 266 -41.60 7.98 9.18
CA GLY A 266 -41.45 8.21 10.61
C GLY A 266 -41.08 6.94 11.37
N ARG A 267 -40.27 7.10 12.43
CA ARG A 267 -39.91 6.05 13.40
C ARG A 267 -41.11 5.20 13.87
N ASN A 268 -42.27 5.84 14.04
CA ASN A 268 -43.51 5.19 14.47
C ASN A 268 -43.93 4.01 13.58
N SER A 269 -43.53 4.00 12.29
CA SER A 269 -43.78 2.86 11.39
C SER A 269 -42.98 1.62 11.78
N VAL A 270 -41.72 1.78 12.17
CA VAL A 270 -40.84 0.69 12.62
C VAL A 270 -41.24 0.20 14.02
N ASP A 271 -41.60 1.11 14.92
CA ASP A 271 -42.11 0.77 16.25
C ASP A 271 -43.45 0.02 16.15
N TRP A 272 -44.28 0.33 15.16
CA TRP A 272 -45.49 -0.42 14.85
C TRP A 272 -45.14 -1.83 14.35
N LEU A 273 -44.14 -1.98 13.47
CA LEU A 273 -43.70 -3.29 12.97
C LEU A 273 -43.21 -4.24 14.07
N GLU A 274 -42.48 -3.74 15.07
CA GLU A 274 -42.03 -4.57 16.21
C GLU A 274 -43.21 -5.19 17.00
N ARG A 275 -44.37 -4.52 16.98
CA ARG A 275 -45.57 -4.90 17.75
C ARG A 275 -46.55 -5.76 16.97
N GLN A 276 -46.20 -6.18 15.74
CA GLN A 276 -47.14 -6.94 14.92
C GLN A 276 -47.43 -8.32 15.52
N PRO A 277 -48.70 -8.78 15.48
CA PRO A 277 -49.11 -10.08 16.01
C PRO A 277 -48.97 -11.22 14.99
N ARG A 278 -48.61 -10.92 13.74
CA ARG A 278 -48.42 -11.91 12.67
C ARG A 278 -46.95 -11.96 12.22
N PRO A 279 -46.45 -13.12 11.76
CA PRO A 279 -45.13 -13.21 11.14
C PRO A 279 -45.10 -12.45 9.81
N PHE A 280 -43.96 -11.87 9.47
CA PHE A 280 -43.76 -11.15 8.21
C PHE A 280 -42.29 -11.21 7.76
N THR A 281 -42.07 -10.91 6.48
CA THR A 281 -40.73 -10.81 5.90
C THR A 281 -40.35 -9.35 5.71
N LEU A 282 -39.24 -8.94 6.31
CA LEU A 282 -38.64 -7.61 6.17
C LEU A 282 -37.51 -7.68 5.13
N ILE A 283 -37.71 -7.04 3.98
CA ILE A 283 -36.71 -6.92 2.93
C ILE A 283 -36.07 -5.53 3.02
N VAL A 284 -34.76 -5.47 3.17
CA VAL A 284 -34.01 -4.22 3.32
C VAL A 284 -33.04 -4.05 2.17
N ASP A 285 -33.09 -2.88 1.54
CA ASP A 285 -32.09 -2.42 0.59
C ASP A 285 -30.79 -2.05 1.34
N GLY A 286 -29.83 -2.97 1.32
CA GLY A 286 -28.64 -2.93 2.15
C GLY A 286 -27.66 -1.82 1.75
N TYR A 287 -27.53 -1.51 0.46
CA TYR A 287 -26.59 -0.48 0.01
C TYR A 287 -27.04 0.91 0.45
N ASN A 288 -28.32 1.23 0.19
CA ASN A 288 -28.88 2.54 0.48
C ASN A 288 -28.99 2.82 1.99
N VAL A 289 -29.40 1.82 2.77
CA VAL A 289 -29.49 1.96 4.23
C VAL A 289 -28.10 2.02 4.87
N ALA A 290 -27.14 1.17 4.47
CA ALA A 290 -25.79 1.20 5.03
C ALA A 290 -25.06 2.51 4.71
N PHE A 291 -25.18 3.00 3.47
CA PHE A 291 -24.58 4.26 3.04
C PHE A 291 -25.08 5.44 3.90
N ARG A 292 -26.40 5.51 4.13
CA ARG A 292 -27.02 6.61 4.92
C ARG A 292 -26.80 6.48 6.42
N LEU A 293 -26.63 5.25 6.95
CA LEU A 293 -26.39 5.02 8.38
C LEU A 293 -24.98 5.45 8.83
N SER A 294 -23.97 5.25 7.97
CA SER A 294 -22.55 5.49 8.31
C SER A 294 -21.90 6.65 7.54
N GLY A 295 -22.61 7.29 6.60
CA GLY A 295 -22.08 8.40 5.81
C GLY A 295 -21.09 7.98 4.70
N GLY A 296 -21.04 6.70 4.35
CA GLY A 296 -20.17 6.16 3.29
C GLY A 296 -20.31 4.64 3.11
N PRO A 297 -19.88 4.09 1.95
CA PRO A 297 -20.01 2.67 1.62
C PRO A 297 -18.81 1.89 2.16
N ASP A 298 -18.78 1.64 3.47
CA ASP A 298 -17.73 0.84 4.11
C ASP A 298 -18.26 -0.54 4.57
N ALA A 299 -17.39 -1.54 4.66
CA ALA A 299 -17.69 -2.86 5.22
C ALA A 299 -18.23 -2.74 6.65
N THR A 300 -17.68 -1.81 7.43
CA THR A 300 -18.13 -1.50 8.80
C THR A 300 -19.57 -1.00 8.86
N ALA A 301 -20.05 -0.32 7.81
CA ALA A 301 -21.44 0.14 7.70
C ALA A 301 -22.42 -1.02 7.48
N ARG A 302 -21.99 -2.02 6.68
CA ARG A 302 -22.77 -3.24 6.44
C ARG A 302 -22.88 -4.06 7.72
N ASP A 303 -21.78 -4.23 8.44
CA ASP A 303 -21.77 -4.98 9.70
C ASP A 303 -22.66 -4.33 10.76
N ARG A 304 -22.60 -3.00 10.89
CA ARG A 304 -23.45 -2.23 11.80
C ARG A 304 -24.94 -2.36 11.46
N LEU A 305 -25.29 -2.28 10.18
CA LEU A 305 -26.66 -2.48 9.72
C LEU A 305 -27.16 -3.90 10.02
N ASN A 306 -26.34 -4.91 9.73
CA ASN A 306 -26.66 -6.31 9.98
C ASN A 306 -26.90 -6.56 11.49
N GLU A 307 -26.08 -5.97 12.36
CA GLU A 307 -26.23 -6.10 13.81
C GLU A 307 -27.52 -5.42 14.33
N GLU A 308 -27.85 -4.22 13.85
CA GLU A 308 -29.07 -3.52 14.29
C GLU A 308 -30.34 -4.21 13.80
N LEU A 309 -30.33 -4.79 12.60
CA LEU A 309 -31.43 -5.60 12.08
C LEU A 309 -31.57 -6.95 12.80
N SER A 310 -30.47 -7.52 13.27
CA SER A 310 -30.49 -8.68 14.17
C SER A 310 -31.20 -8.33 15.49
N ARG A 311 -30.91 -7.14 16.04
CA ARG A 311 -31.57 -6.64 17.26
C ARG A 311 -33.04 -6.29 17.03
N PHE A 312 -33.43 -5.87 15.83
CA PHE A 312 -34.83 -5.71 15.45
C PHE A 312 -35.57 -7.05 15.51
N LYS A 313 -35.00 -8.08 14.87
CA LYS A 313 -35.56 -9.44 14.87
C LYS A 313 -35.76 -10.00 16.28
N LEU A 314 -34.82 -9.76 17.19
CA LEU A 314 -34.91 -10.20 18.59
C LEU A 314 -35.99 -9.46 19.41
N ARG A 315 -36.33 -8.22 19.04
CA ARG A 315 -37.34 -7.41 19.74
C ARG A 315 -38.74 -7.60 19.21
N ALA A 316 -38.89 -8.04 17.97
CA ALA A 316 -40.18 -8.30 17.38
C ALA A 316 -40.95 -9.36 18.19
N LYS A 317 -42.24 -9.11 18.43
CA LYS A 317 -43.09 -10.05 19.18
C LYS A 317 -43.38 -11.35 18.42
N THR A 318 -43.12 -11.37 17.11
CA THR A 318 -43.39 -12.50 16.22
C THR A 318 -42.14 -12.93 15.46
N PRO A 319 -42.15 -14.13 14.87
CA PRO A 319 -41.09 -14.53 13.95
C PRO A 319 -41.02 -13.58 12.76
N VAL A 320 -39.91 -12.83 12.65
CA VAL A 320 -39.62 -11.96 11.51
C VAL A 320 -38.49 -12.58 10.70
N SER A 321 -38.73 -12.80 9.41
CA SER A 321 -37.67 -13.15 8.46
C SER A 321 -37.06 -11.86 7.93
N VAL A 322 -35.79 -11.59 8.22
CA VAL A 322 -35.10 -10.40 7.72
C VAL A 322 -34.20 -10.80 6.57
N VAL A 323 -34.38 -10.16 5.42
CA VAL A 323 -33.57 -10.36 4.21
C VAL A 323 -32.96 -9.03 3.80
N ILE A 324 -31.63 -8.95 3.80
CA ILE A 324 -30.91 -7.75 3.35
C ILE A 324 -30.37 -8.03 1.95
N VAL A 325 -30.74 -7.20 0.99
CA VAL A 325 -30.29 -7.32 -0.41
C VAL A 325 -29.15 -6.32 -0.64
N TYR A 326 -28.00 -6.83 -1.04
CA TYR A 326 -26.83 -6.05 -1.44
C TYR A 326 -26.58 -6.22 -2.94
N ASP A 327 -26.28 -5.11 -3.61
CA ASP A 327 -25.80 -5.15 -4.98
C ASP A 327 -24.38 -5.72 -5.03
N SER A 328 -24.17 -6.79 -5.79
CA SER A 328 -22.85 -7.40 -5.99
C SER A 328 -22.48 -7.42 -7.47
N ALA A 329 -21.43 -6.69 -7.80
CA ALA A 329 -20.87 -6.65 -9.16
C ALA A 329 -19.97 -7.86 -9.48
N ILE A 330 -19.71 -8.74 -8.51
CA ILE A 330 -18.61 -9.72 -8.56
C ILE A 330 -19.11 -11.16 -8.80
N ASN A 331 -20.34 -11.49 -8.38
CA ASN A 331 -20.82 -12.87 -8.37
C ASN A 331 -21.76 -13.19 -9.55
N PRO A 332 -21.59 -14.33 -10.24
CA PRO A 332 -22.44 -14.72 -11.38
C PRO A 332 -23.84 -15.22 -10.97
N GLU A 333 -24.06 -15.56 -9.70
CA GLU A 333 -25.31 -16.09 -9.16
C GLU A 333 -25.77 -15.34 -7.91
N VAL A 334 -27.06 -15.42 -7.61
CA VAL A 334 -27.64 -14.77 -6.43
C VAL A 334 -27.31 -15.59 -5.19
N GLN A 335 -26.35 -15.12 -4.38
CA GLN A 335 -25.93 -15.82 -3.17
C GLN A 335 -26.87 -15.52 -2.00
N ARG A 336 -27.19 -16.55 -1.21
CA ARG A 336 -27.92 -16.46 0.06
C ARG A 336 -26.99 -16.90 1.17
N GLU A 337 -26.57 -15.99 2.02
CA GLU A 337 -25.68 -16.28 3.14
C GLU A 337 -26.39 -16.01 4.48
N PRO A 338 -26.16 -16.85 5.50
CA PRO A 338 -26.61 -16.56 6.85
C PRO A 338 -25.76 -15.42 7.43
N GLY A 339 -26.39 -14.28 7.70
CA GLY A 339 -25.79 -13.16 8.41
C GLY A 339 -25.83 -13.33 9.93
N PRO A 340 -25.14 -12.45 10.68
CA PRO A 340 -25.21 -12.45 12.14
C PRO A 340 -26.67 -12.32 12.62
N GLY A 341 -26.98 -12.91 13.77
CA GLY A 341 -28.32 -12.85 14.38
C GLY A 341 -29.46 -13.53 13.61
N GLY A 342 -29.13 -14.38 12.63
CA GLY A 342 -30.12 -15.11 11.82
C GLY A 342 -30.83 -14.25 10.80
N VAL A 343 -30.22 -13.14 10.38
CA VAL A 343 -30.62 -12.36 9.20
C VAL A 343 -30.11 -13.07 7.94
N TRP A 344 -30.84 -12.99 6.83
CA TRP A 344 -30.41 -13.53 5.55
C TRP A 344 -29.78 -12.42 4.71
N LEU A 345 -28.54 -12.63 4.26
CA LEU A 345 -27.85 -11.73 3.34
C LEU A 345 -28.06 -12.28 1.92
N ARG A 346 -28.52 -11.43 1.02
CA ARG A 346 -28.71 -11.75 -0.40
C ARG A 346 -27.84 -10.86 -1.24
N PHE A 347 -26.94 -11.45 -2.00
CA PHE A 347 -26.13 -10.72 -2.97
C PHE A 347 -26.71 -10.95 -4.36
N THR A 348 -27.00 -9.88 -5.10
CA THR A 348 -27.47 -9.98 -6.48
C THR A 348 -26.39 -10.59 -7.38
N ARG A 349 -26.81 -11.10 -8.54
CA ARG A 349 -25.88 -11.55 -9.59
C ARG A 349 -25.46 -10.38 -10.45
N GLN A 350 -24.30 -10.51 -11.09
CA GLN A 350 -23.80 -9.56 -12.07
C GLN A 350 -24.86 -9.28 -13.16
N GLY A 351 -25.21 -8.00 -13.31
CA GLY A 351 -26.20 -7.52 -14.29
C GLY A 351 -27.66 -7.50 -13.82
N LEU A 352 -27.97 -7.88 -12.57
CA LEU A 352 -29.27 -7.62 -11.94
C LEU A 352 -29.09 -6.61 -10.81
N THR A 353 -29.99 -5.62 -10.77
CA THR A 353 -29.99 -4.61 -9.70
C THR A 353 -30.60 -5.17 -8.41
N ALA A 354 -30.22 -4.61 -7.26
CA ALA A 354 -30.88 -4.91 -5.98
C ALA A 354 -32.40 -4.64 -6.05
N ASP A 355 -32.80 -3.63 -6.82
CA ASP A 355 -34.17 -3.22 -7.04
C ASP A 355 -35.01 -4.32 -7.70
N ASP A 356 -34.49 -4.94 -8.76
CA ASP A 356 -35.14 -6.05 -9.45
C ASP A 356 -35.30 -7.27 -8.54
N GLU A 357 -34.27 -7.53 -7.72
CA GLU A 357 -34.27 -8.63 -6.77
C GLU A 357 -35.27 -8.41 -5.63
N ILE A 358 -35.36 -7.19 -5.10
CA ILE A 358 -36.32 -6.81 -4.06
C ILE A 358 -37.75 -6.96 -4.61
N ARG A 359 -38.02 -6.49 -5.84
CA ARG A 359 -39.33 -6.64 -6.48
C ARG A 359 -39.70 -8.11 -6.67
N ARG A 360 -38.76 -8.95 -7.12
CA ARG A 360 -38.96 -10.39 -7.24
C ARG A 360 -39.29 -11.04 -5.89
N LEU A 361 -38.52 -10.74 -4.85
CA LEU A 361 -38.76 -11.28 -3.51
C LEU A 361 -40.12 -10.84 -2.95
N ALA A 362 -40.54 -9.60 -3.21
CA ALA A 362 -41.84 -9.11 -2.82
C ALA A 362 -42.99 -9.86 -3.52
N ALA A 363 -42.81 -10.26 -4.79
CA ALA A 363 -43.79 -11.03 -5.54
C ALA A 363 -43.86 -12.51 -5.11
N ASP A 364 -42.69 -13.14 -4.91
CA ASP A 364 -42.54 -14.57 -4.64
C ASP A 364 -42.86 -14.97 -3.18
N SER A 365 -42.86 -14.02 -2.26
CA SER A 365 -43.12 -14.29 -0.84
C SER A 365 -44.57 -14.69 -0.58
N ALA A 366 -44.76 -15.76 0.21
CA ALA A 366 -46.08 -16.21 0.66
C ALA A 366 -46.59 -15.43 1.89
N ASP A 367 -45.68 -14.96 2.74
CA ASP A 367 -45.97 -14.17 3.93
C ASP A 367 -46.13 -12.67 3.63
N PRO A 368 -46.77 -11.88 4.51
CA PRO A 368 -46.79 -10.43 4.40
C PRO A 368 -45.38 -9.84 4.30
N VAL A 369 -45.16 -8.96 3.33
CA VAL A 369 -43.85 -8.37 3.04
C VAL A 369 -43.80 -6.91 3.44
N VAL A 370 -42.71 -6.51 4.06
CA VAL A 370 -42.35 -5.12 4.30
C VAL A 370 -41.04 -4.85 3.57
N VAL A 371 -41.01 -3.80 2.74
CA VAL A 371 -39.82 -3.37 2.01
C VAL A 371 -39.31 -2.05 2.59
N VAL A 372 -38.02 -2.00 2.92
CA VAL A 372 -37.33 -0.79 3.36
C VAL A 372 -36.34 -0.37 2.28
N SER A 373 -36.62 0.74 1.61
CA SER A 373 -35.71 1.35 0.63
C SER A 373 -35.88 2.87 0.62
N SER A 374 -34.86 3.58 0.15
CA SER A 374 -34.95 5.02 -0.12
C SER A 374 -35.32 5.32 -1.57
N ASP A 375 -35.32 4.31 -2.44
CA ASP A 375 -35.75 4.47 -3.83
C ASP A 375 -37.28 4.47 -3.90
N ARG A 376 -37.84 5.39 -4.67
CA ARG A 376 -39.28 5.49 -4.86
C ARG A 376 -39.81 4.42 -5.80
N GLU A 377 -39.07 4.08 -6.85
CA GLU A 377 -39.48 3.10 -7.86
C GLU A 377 -39.55 1.68 -7.27
N VAL A 378 -38.57 1.32 -6.43
CA VAL A 378 -38.56 0.04 -5.71
C VAL A 378 -39.79 -0.08 -4.82
N ARG A 379 -40.09 0.97 -4.05
CA ARG A 379 -41.22 0.99 -3.12
C ARG A 379 -42.56 0.91 -3.83
N GLU A 380 -42.81 1.77 -4.82
CA GLU A 380 -44.04 1.73 -5.61
C GLU A 380 -44.19 0.39 -6.34
N GLY A 381 -43.09 -0.16 -6.87
CA GLY A 381 -43.06 -1.49 -7.49
C GLY A 381 -43.38 -2.62 -6.52
N SER A 382 -42.88 -2.58 -5.29
CA SER A 382 -43.20 -3.57 -4.25
C SER A 382 -44.62 -3.43 -3.71
N GLU A 383 -45.15 -2.20 -3.58
CA GLU A 383 -46.54 -1.96 -3.16
C GLU A 383 -47.56 -2.54 -4.14
N GLN A 384 -47.25 -2.56 -5.44
CA GLN A 384 -48.09 -3.22 -6.45
C GLN A 384 -48.27 -4.72 -6.20
N PHE A 385 -47.32 -5.37 -5.53
CA PHE A 385 -47.40 -6.78 -5.12
C PHE A 385 -47.99 -6.98 -3.72
N GLY A 386 -48.46 -5.91 -3.08
CA GLY A 386 -49.11 -5.94 -1.77
C GLY A 386 -48.17 -5.79 -0.57
N ALA A 387 -46.89 -5.43 -0.80
CA ALA A 387 -45.95 -5.15 0.28
C ALA A 387 -46.22 -3.78 0.92
N ILE A 388 -45.88 -3.62 2.21
CA ILE A 388 -45.79 -2.29 2.84
C ILE A 388 -44.41 -1.73 2.52
N ALA A 389 -44.34 -0.55 1.91
CA ALA A 389 -43.08 0.16 1.72
C ALA A 389 -42.83 1.19 2.84
N ILE A 390 -41.63 1.14 3.42
CA ILE A 390 -41.14 2.07 4.44
C ILE A 390 -39.87 2.74 3.92
N TRP A 391 -39.69 4.02 4.22
CA TRP A 391 -38.48 4.75 3.85
C TRP A 391 -37.30 4.31 4.72
N SER A 392 -36.11 4.24 4.13
CA SER A 392 -34.86 3.98 4.86
C SER A 392 -34.66 4.96 6.03
N GLU A 393 -35.12 6.21 5.90
CA GLU A 393 -35.11 7.24 6.92
C GLU A 393 -35.84 6.82 8.20
N ALA A 394 -36.96 6.10 8.09
CA ALA A 394 -37.70 5.62 9.25
C ALA A 394 -36.89 4.57 10.03
N LEU A 395 -36.22 3.68 9.32
CA LEU A 395 -35.33 2.67 9.91
C LEU A 395 -34.11 3.33 10.56
N ILE A 396 -33.49 4.31 9.90
CA ILE A 396 -32.34 5.03 10.44
C ILE A 396 -32.74 5.84 11.67
N ALA A 397 -33.88 6.55 11.64
CA ALA A 397 -34.39 7.30 12.78
C ALA A 397 -34.71 6.38 13.98
N TRP A 398 -35.12 5.14 13.72
CA TRP A 398 -35.30 4.13 14.76
C TRP A 398 -33.96 3.61 15.31
N ILE A 399 -32.94 3.43 14.47
CA ILE A 399 -31.58 3.03 14.90
C ILE A 399 -30.92 4.16 15.73
N GLN A 400 -31.05 5.41 15.28
CA GLN A 400 -30.41 6.59 15.86
C GLN A 400 -31.17 7.22 17.03
N GLY A 401 -32.50 7.11 17.06
CA GLY A 401 -33.36 7.62 18.14
C GLY A 401 -33.32 6.79 19.42
N ARG A 402 -32.20 6.10 19.65
CA ARG A 402 -31.89 5.33 20.85
C ARG A 402 -31.27 6.21 21.92
#